data_AF-G5JRP0-F1
#
_entry.id   AF-G5JRP0-F1
#
_cell.length_a   1.000
_cell.length_b   1.000
_cell.length_c   1.000
_cell.angle_alpha   90.00
_cell.angle_beta   90.00
_cell.angle_gamma   90.00
#
_symmetry.space_group_name_H-M   'P 1'
#
loop_
_entity.id
_entity.type
_entity.pdbx_description
1 polymer ?
#
loop_
_entity_poly.entity_id
_entity_poly.type
_entity_poly.pdbx_seq_one_letter_code
_entity_poly.pdbx_strand_id
1 'polypeptide(L)'
;MSVDMYLDLSQSQADSTGRMIDRQLEAYDVLEQALQNFVNSSEDLKGAAYDSARDLVSSDVLTLLAGGRLLSEKVKAAVTKFPEAFSSQVAPESLQESQLRADIAMLSSQIDAAQDHLSHISSSKMSSENKHAAMDQQHSLISGLEESKQKLEEKLEKLLAFHASSPALFSDIEALDAAIKAGSAQVQNAWDSGQGKFRLLGNDPQWKEEIKDTTFAQGYNVQRPEGMSDNDWKTYKHTLRTQAEALRQDGWTEDAVKDGYIQYLNDHYSTNNGSVDTQLKSYYETVHTFGSDIFITMWNIDAGKLNSYDANERPEKAQTLLNIAMTYTGMPQELNGSAEQTRAILDKMSDSLAPHDKFWDTFAQTVQAAYPDDLEEKKDGTFKSNARALGAPGGNEALKQRVNQFRYVISAQQAQWVRDWARERYGNDISDEQALAAYLNDGHKSSYDFDDTARFHNKVSERGTYPGGKKQVNYKILSKDFHTEFIISEDGSFVNEIDPEKDASENQNGVVNGASFNYADDGDKKAHERLDENAPKFYDPEYRDTMRENDGDTFLSPDKERYKDSEDKIYGFDGDESTYEREKAQKDEFKEMVGES
;
A
#
# COMPACT_ATOMS: atom_id res chain seq x y z
N MET A 1 43.62 -21.64 13.61
CA MET A 1 42.58 -21.58 14.65
C MET A 1 41.49 -22.56 14.23
N SER A 2 40.96 -23.37 15.15
CA SER A 2 39.83 -24.29 14.91
C SER A 2 38.53 -23.49 15.09
N VAL A 3 37.54 -23.69 14.23
CA VAL A 3 36.18 -23.21 14.45
C VAL A 3 35.44 -24.25 15.30
N ASP A 4 35.08 -23.88 16.52
CA ASP A 4 34.43 -24.78 17.49
C ASP A 4 33.14 -24.15 18.02
N MET A 5 32.07 -24.94 18.10
CA MET A 5 30.80 -24.55 18.71
C MET A 5 30.43 -25.53 19.82
N TYR A 6 30.39 -25.03 21.05
CA TYR A 6 29.88 -25.74 22.22
C TYR A 6 28.42 -25.32 22.46
N LEU A 7 27.48 -26.06 21.87
CA LEU A 7 26.08 -25.66 21.79
C LEU A 7 25.45 -25.47 23.17
N ASP A 8 25.65 -26.41 24.10
CA ASP A 8 25.09 -26.33 25.45
C ASP A 8 25.65 -25.13 26.24
N LEU A 9 26.93 -24.79 26.03
CA LEU A 9 27.55 -23.62 26.66
C LEU A 9 27.03 -22.32 26.06
N SER A 10 26.83 -22.29 24.73
CA SER A 10 26.25 -21.15 24.03
C SER A 10 24.80 -20.89 24.45
N GLN A 11 23.99 -21.94 24.58
CA GLN A 11 22.63 -21.85 25.14
C GLN A 11 22.63 -21.35 26.59
N SER A 12 23.51 -21.90 27.43
CA SER A 12 23.66 -21.44 28.82
C SER A 12 24.09 -19.97 28.91
N GLN A 13 24.94 -19.53 27.97
CA GLN A 13 25.36 -18.13 27.86
C GLN A 13 24.19 -17.23 27.41
N ALA A 14 23.42 -17.66 26.43
CA ALA A 14 22.21 -16.95 25.98
C ALA A 14 21.22 -16.77 27.13
N ASP A 15 20.93 -17.84 27.87
CA ASP A 15 20.02 -17.84 29.02
C ASP A 15 20.49 -16.91 30.16
N SER A 16 21.78 -16.99 30.52
CA SER A 16 22.34 -16.16 31.59
C SER A 16 22.41 -14.68 31.19
N THR A 17 22.75 -14.39 29.95
CA THR A 17 22.75 -13.03 29.38
C THR A 17 21.33 -12.48 29.31
N GLY A 18 20.36 -13.28 28.86
CA GLY A 18 18.95 -12.92 28.83
C GLY A 18 18.42 -12.50 30.20
N ARG A 19 18.70 -13.28 31.25
CA ARG A 19 18.31 -12.93 32.65
C ARG A 19 18.99 -11.65 33.16
N MET A 20 20.24 -11.40 32.76
CA MET A 20 20.92 -10.15 33.11
C MET A 20 20.24 -8.96 32.45
N ILE A 21 19.90 -9.09 31.16
CA ILE A 21 19.24 -8.05 30.39
C ILE A 21 17.83 -7.78 30.92
N ASP A 22 17.07 -8.81 31.32
CA ASP A 22 15.74 -8.62 31.89
C ASP A 22 15.78 -7.71 33.14
N ARG A 23 16.75 -7.93 34.03
CA ARG A 23 16.96 -7.04 35.18
C ARG A 23 17.41 -5.64 34.78
N GLN A 24 18.17 -5.51 33.69
CA GLN A 24 18.59 -4.22 33.17
C GLN A 24 17.41 -3.43 32.58
N LEU A 25 16.48 -4.10 31.89
CA LEU A 25 15.25 -3.49 31.37
C LEU A 25 14.34 -3.02 32.52
N GLU A 26 14.18 -3.83 33.57
CA GLU A 26 13.46 -3.41 34.79
C GLU A 26 14.09 -2.16 35.43
N ALA A 27 15.43 -2.09 35.47
CA ALA A 27 16.13 -0.92 35.99
C ALA A 27 15.93 0.33 35.10
N TYR A 28 15.86 0.15 33.78
CA TYR A 28 15.53 1.23 32.85
C TYR A 28 14.10 1.74 33.03
N ASP A 29 13.11 0.86 33.31
CA ASP A 29 11.74 1.28 33.62
C ASP A 29 11.70 2.22 34.84
N VAL A 30 12.41 1.86 35.91
CA VAL A 30 12.51 2.68 37.13
C VAL A 30 13.19 4.02 36.84
N LEU A 31 14.27 4.01 36.05
CA LEU A 31 14.98 5.22 35.67
C LEU A 31 14.11 6.14 34.80
N GLU A 32 13.39 5.58 33.85
CA GLU A 32 12.48 6.32 32.97
C GLU A 32 11.42 7.06 33.79
N GLN A 33 10.76 6.35 34.72
CA GLN A 33 9.76 6.93 35.60
C GLN A 33 10.34 8.06 36.46
N ALA A 34 11.55 7.90 37.00
CA ALA A 34 12.22 8.94 37.78
C ALA A 34 12.54 10.19 36.93
N LEU A 35 13.01 10.00 35.70
CA LEU A 35 13.31 11.10 34.77
C LEU A 35 12.03 11.81 34.30
N GLN A 36 10.96 11.07 34.00
CA GLN A 36 9.67 11.65 33.65
C GLN A 36 9.09 12.48 34.81
N ASN A 37 9.17 11.97 36.05
CA ASN A 37 8.76 12.72 37.23
C ASN A 37 9.56 14.03 37.37
N PHE A 38 10.88 14.00 37.13
CA PHE A 38 11.73 15.18 37.14
C PHE A 38 11.37 16.18 36.01
N VAL A 39 11.06 15.69 34.81
CA VAL A 39 10.60 16.55 33.70
C VAL A 39 9.24 17.18 34.02
N ASN A 40 8.38 16.52 34.80
CA ASN A 40 7.04 17.02 35.11
C ASN A 40 6.96 17.90 36.37
N SER A 41 8.01 17.99 37.21
CA SER A 41 8.01 18.76 38.47
C SER A 41 8.16 20.29 38.31
N SER A 42 7.62 20.86 37.23
CA SER A 42 7.71 22.30 36.89
C SER A 42 6.98 23.23 37.87
N GLU A 43 6.08 22.69 38.70
CA GLU A 43 5.33 23.47 39.70
C GLU A 43 6.14 23.68 40.99
N ASP A 44 7.01 22.72 41.35
CA ASP A 44 7.71 22.68 42.65
C ASP A 44 9.07 23.38 42.64
N LEU A 45 9.83 23.23 41.55
CA LEU A 45 11.18 23.76 41.41
C LEU A 45 11.26 24.62 40.15
N LYS A 46 11.77 25.85 40.29
CA LYS A 46 11.81 26.85 39.22
C LYS A 46 13.15 27.55 39.18
N GLY A 47 13.61 27.90 37.97
CA GLY A 47 14.82 28.67 37.77
C GLY A 47 15.54 28.23 36.50
N ALA A 48 16.27 29.16 35.88
CA ALA A 48 16.77 28.95 34.52
C ALA A 48 17.74 27.76 34.39
N ALA A 49 18.48 27.41 35.44
CA ALA A 49 19.31 26.20 35.48
C ALA A 49 18.45 24.93 35.52
N TYR A 50 17.41 24.94 36.33
CA TYR A 50 16.47 23.83 36.51
C TYR A 50 15.64 23.59 35.23
N ASP A 51 15.13 24.67 34.64
CA ASP A 51 14.39 24.61 33.37
C ASP A 51 15.28 24.02 32.26
N SER A 52 16.52 24.50 32.12
CA SER A 52 17.46 23.92 31.14
C SER A 52 17.84 22.46 31.42
N ALA A 53 17.84 22.03 32.69
CA ALA A 53 18.08 20.64 33.05
C ALA A 53 16.91 19.74 32.63
N ARG A 54 15.67 20.23 32.79
CA ARG A 54 14.48 19.53 32.32
C ARG A 54 14.47 19.41 30.80
N ASP A 55 14.85 20.47 30.10
CA ASP A 55 14.97 20.45 28.63
C ASP A 55 16.01 19.42 28.17
N LEU A 56 17.20 19.41 28.78
CA LEU A 56 18.25 18.41 28.52
C LEU A 56 17.76 16.99 28.81
N VAL A 57 17.08 16.77 29.95
CA VAL A 57 16.56 15.44 30.29
C VAL A 57 15.52 14.98 29.28
N SER A 58 14.57 15.86 28.94
CA SER A 58 13.48 15.55 28.02
C SER A 58 13.99 15.28 26.60
N SER A 59 15.00 16.01 26.13
CA SER A 59 15.49 15.91 24.75
C SER A 59 16.63 14.91 24.56
N ASP A 60 17.56 14.81 25.51
CA ASP A 60 18.82 14.08 25.33
C ASP A 60 18.89 12.82 26.20
N VAL A 61 18.58 12.95 27.50
CA VAL A 61 18.74 11.84 28.45
C VAL A 61 17.70 10.75 28.22
N LEU A 62 16.45 11.11 27.94
CA LEU A 62 15.41 10.13 27.60
C LEU A 62 15.71 9.41 26.28
N THR A 63 16.28 10.09 25.28
CA THR A 63 16.72 9.44 24.03
C THR A 63 17.88 8.47 24.28
N LEU A 64 18.85 8.83 25.13
CA LEU A 64 19.91 7.90 25.54
C LEU A 64 19.37 6.70 26.30
N LEU A 65 18.39 6.91 27.19
CA LEU A 65 17.74 5.82 27.90
C LEU A 65 17.07 4.85 26.93
N ALA A 66 16.30 5.38 25.96
CA ALA A 66 15.69 4.57 24.91
C ALA A 66 16.73 3.80 24.09
N GLY A 67 17.85 4.44 23.73
CA GLY A 67 18.98 3.77 23.07
C GLY A 67 19.58 2.65 23.93
N GLY A 68 19.80 2.90 25.22
CA GLY A 68 20.31 1.90 26.17
C GLY A 68 19.40 0.68 26.31
N ARG A 69 18.08 0.88 26.35
CA ARG A 69 17.08 -0.19 26.32
C ARG A 69 17.16 -0.98 25.02
N LEU A 70 17.15 -0.27 23.88
CA LEU A 70 17.22 -0.85 22.55
C LEU A 70 18.48 -1.71 22.37
N LEU A 71 19.63 -1.25 22.86
CA LEU A 71 20.87 -2.00 22.84
C LEU A 71 20.74 -3.30 23.64
N SER A 72 20.20 -3.23 24.85
CA SER A 72 19.95 -4.41 25.68
C SER A 72 19.02 -5.41 24.97
N GLU A 73 17.93 -4.95 24.37
CA GLU A 73 17.00 -5.81 23.61
C GLU A 73 17.67 -6.47 22.39
N LYS A 74 18.42 -5.70 21.59
CA LYS A 74 19.16 -6.20 20.42
C LYS A 74 20.22 -7.22 20.81
N VAL A 75 20.97 -6.97 21.89
CA VAL A 75 21.93 -7.93 22.43
C VAL A 75 21.22 -9.21 22.84
N LYS A 76 20.10 -9.12 23.59
CA LYS A 76 19.32 -10.29 24.01
C LYS A 76 18.85 -11.11 22.81
N ALA A 77 18.26 -10.45 21.81
CA ALA A 77 17.78 -11.10 20.60
C ALA A 77 18.93 -11.81 19.85
N ALA A 78 20.08 -11.15 19.68
CA ALA A 78 21.22 -11.72 18.97
C ALA A 78 21.84 -12.93 19.69
N VAL A 79 22.04 -12.84 21.02
CA VAL A 79 22.62 -13.96 21.79
C VAL A 79 21.67 -15.14 21.90
N THR A 80 20.35 -14.92 21.92
CA THR A 80 19.34 -16.00 21.85
C THR A 80 19.32 -16.65 20.46
N LYS A 81 19.33 -15.84 19.40
CA LYS A 81 19.25 -16.34 18.02
C LYS A 81 20.51 -17.08 17.57
N PHE A 82 21.69 -16.76 18.10
CA PHE A 82 22.96 -17.40 17.71
C PHE A 82 22.97 -18.94 17.86
N PRO A 83 22.72 -19.53 19.05
CA PRO A 83 22.66 -20.98 19.20
C PRO A 83 21.47 -21.63 18.47
N GLU A 84 20.33 -20.93 18.33
CA GLU A 84 19.17 -21.42 17.57
C GLU A 84 19.47 -21.53 16.07
N ALA A 85 20.10 -20.50 15.50
CA ALA A 85 20.52 -20.47 14.12
C ALA A 85 21.58 -21.54 13.84
N PHE A 86 22.55 -21.72 14.74
CA PHE A 86 23.51 -22.82 14.65
C PHE A 86 22.81 -24.18 14.60
N SER A 87 21.90 -24.42 15.55
CA SER A 87 21.17 -25.70 15.65
C SER A 87 20.36 -26.01 14.38
N SER A 88 19.71 -24.99 13.82
CA SER A 88 18.90 -25.13 12.61
C SER A 88 19.71 -25.25 11.32
N GLN A 89 20.84 -24.55 11.21
CA GLN A 89 21.60 -24.46 9.96
C GLN A 89 22.74 -25.48 9.88
N VAL A 90 23.30 -25.86 11.02
CA VAL A 90 24.51 -26.68 11.12
C VAL A 90 24.19 -28.06 11.67
N ALA A 91 23.94 -28.16 12.98
CA ALA A 91 23.67 -29.42 13.68
C ALA A 91 23.09 -29.18 15.08
N PRO A 92 22.25 -30.11 15.61
CA PRO A 92 21.71 -30.02 16.96
C PRO A 92 22.71 -30.39 18.08
N GLU A 93 23.97 -30.69 17.76
CA GLU A 93 25.02 -31.03 18.71
C GLU A 93 26.26 -30.11 18.62
N SER A 94 27.12 -30.17 19.64
CA SER A 94 28.40 -29.45 19.62
C SER A 94 29.34 -30.00 18.56
N LEU A 95 30.01 -29.12 17.82
CA LEU A 95 30.95 -29.48 16.76
C LEU A 95 32.31 -28.81 16.98
N GLN A 96 33.38 -29.53 16.65
CA GLN A 96 34.74 -29.02 16.64
C GLN A 96 35.35 -29.30 15.28
N GLU A 97 35.82 -28.28 14.58
CA GLU A 97 36.41 -28.43 13.25
C GLU A 97 37.57 -29.44 13.27
N SER A 98 38.43 -29.36 14.28
CA SER A 98 39.57 -30.27 14.43
C SER A 98 39.16 -31.74 14.54
N GLN A 99 38.11 -32.04 15.31
CA GLN A 99 37.57 -33.40 15.45
C GLN A 99 36.91 -33.88 14.16
N LEU A 100 36.09 -33.04 13.52
CA LEU A 100 35.45 -33.38 12.24
C LEU A 100 36.50 -33.73 11.17
N ARG A 101 37.58 -32.93 11.06
CA ARG A 101 38.67 -33.19 10.12
C ARG A 101 39.41 -34.49 10.44
N ALA A 102 39.64 -34.79 11.71
CA ALA A 102 40.28 -36.03 12.13
C ALA A 102 39.43 -37.27 11.78
N ASP A 103 38.13 -37.21 12.03
CA ASP A 103 37.20 -38.30 11.73
C ASP A 103 37.02 -38.51 10.22
N ILE A 104 36.95 -37.43 9.44
CA ILE A 104 36.94 -37.48 7.96
C ILE A 104 38.22 -38.15 7.44
N ALA A 105 39.39 -37.76 7.97
CA ALA A 105 40.66 -38.36 7.56
C ALA A 105 40.74 -39.85 7.93
N MET A 106 40.21 -40.23 9.09
CA MET A 106 40.11 -41.63 9.51
C MET A 106 39.19 -42.43 8.58
N LEU A 107 38.02 -41.90 8.24
CA LEU A 107 37.08 -42.54 7.30
C LEU A 107 37.70 -42.68 5.90
N SER A 108 38.40 -41.66 5.41
CA SER A 108 39.17 -41.74 4.16
C SER A 108 40.15 -42.92 4.19
N SER A 109 40.94 -43.05 5.26
CA SER A 109 41.89 -44.16 5.38
C SER A 109 41.19 -45.54 5.44
N GLN A 110 40.00 -45.63 6.03
CA GLN A 110 39.22 -46.86 6.05
C GLN A 110 38.62 -47.20 4.68
N ILE A 111 38.17 -46.20 3.93
CA ILE A 111 37.69 -46.35 2.55
C ILE A 111 38.84 -46.85 1.67
N ASP A 112 40.02 -46.25 1.75
CA ASP A 112 41.20 -46.68 0.98
C ASP A 112 41.55 -48.15 1.29
N ALA A 113 41.60 -48.52 2.58
CA ALA A 113 41.86 -49.90 3.00
C ALA A 113 40.75 -50.87 2.52
N ALA A 114 39.49 -50.43 2.49
CA ALA A 114 38.38 -51.22 2.01
C ALA A 114 38.41 -51.41 0.48
N GLN A 115 38.85 -50.39 -0.27
CA GLN A 115 39.06 -50.45 -1.72
C GLN A 115 40.25 -51.35 -2.09
N ASP A 116 41.33 -51.31 -1.31
CA ASP A 116 42.45 -52.25 -1.45
C ASP A 116 42.00 -53.70 -1.22
N HIS A 117 41.20 -53.93 -0.17
CA HIS A 117 40.65 -55.26 0.10
C HIS A 117 39.72 -55.74 -1.03
N LEU A 118 38.89 -54.86 -1.60
CA LEU A 118 38.05 -55.16 -2.76
C LEU A 118 38.90 -55.59 -3.97
N SER A 119 40.02 -54.91 -4.22
CA SER A 119 40.98 -55.26 -5.27
C SER A 119 41.62 -56.65 -5.03
N HIS A 120 41.91 -56.99 -3.78
CA HIS A 120 42.37 -58.33 -3.39
C HIS A 120 41.30 -59.41 -3.62
N ILE A 121 40.04 -59.17 -3.24
CA ILE A 121 38.92 -60.10 -3.50
C ILE A 121 38.79 -60.36 -5.02
N SER A 122 38.86 -59.29 -5.82
CA SER A 122 38.79 -59.36 -7.28
C SER A 122 39.89 -60.25 -7.89
N SER A 123 41.13 -60.15 -7.37
CA SER A 123 42.28 -60.94 -7.83
C SER A 123 42.41 -62.36 -7.23
N SER A 124 41.54 -62.72 -6.27
CA SER A 124 41.62 -64.01 -5.55
C SER A 124 41.23 -65.23 -6.39
N LYS A 125 41.67 -66.43 -5.99
CA LYS A 125 41.35 -67.72 -6.63
C LYS A 125 40.01 -68.35 -6.18
N MET A 126 39.11 -67.55 -5.61
CA MET A 126 37.80 -68.01 -5.11
C MET A 126 36.84 -68.41 -6.27
N SER A 127 35.81 -69.20 -5.96
CA SER A 127 34.72 -69.48 -6.93
C SER A 127 33.95 -68.20 -7.28
N SER A 128 33.30 -68.17 -8.44
CA SER A 128 32.54 -67.01 -8.92
C SER A 128 31.45 -66.55 -7.96
N GLU A 129 30.69 -67.50 -7.39
CA GLU A 129 29.60 -67.22 -6.44
C GLU A 129 30.14 -66.62 -5.13
N ASN A 130 31.18 -67.21 -4.55
CA ASN A 130 31.77 -66.71 -3.30
C ASN A 130 32.47 -65.36 -3.51
N LYS A 131 33.05 -65.12 -4.69
CA LYS A 131 33.65 -63.84 -5.03
C LYS A 131 32.59 -62.74 -5.16
N HIS A 132 31.48 -63.00 -5.85
CA HIS A 132 30.36 -62.04 -5.94
C HIS A 132 29.84 -61.68 -4.55
N ALA A 133 29.49 -62.66 -3.72
CA ALA A 133 28.97 -62.39 -2.38
C ALA A 133 29.94 -61.57 -1.51
N ALA A 134 31.26 -61.86 -1.58
CA ALA A 134 32.28 -61.10 -0.86
C ALA A 134 32.46 -59.67 -1.39
N MET A 135 32.35 -59.48 -2.71
CA MET A 135 32.40 -58.14 -3.32
C MET A 135 31.17 -57.31 -2.95
N ASP A 136 29.97 -57.90 -2.99
CA ASP A 136 28.72 -57.23 -2.61
C ASP A 136 28.78 -56.73 -1.16
N GLN A 137 29.26 -57.59 -0.25
CA GLN A 137 29.47 -57.21 1.15
C GLN A 137 30.49 -56.07 1.29
N GLN A 138 31.59 -56.12 0.55
CA GLN A 138 32.64 -55.09 0.61
C GLN A 138 32.17 -53.76 0.01
N HIS A 139 31.40 -53.80 -1.09
CA HIS A 139 30.78 -52.62 -1.68
C HIS A 139 29.79 -51.97 -0.71
N SER A 140 28.97 -52.77 0.00
CA SER A 140 28.07 -52.25 1.04
C SER A 140 28.83 -51.55 2.18
N LEU A 141 29.98 -52.09 2.61
CA LEU A 141 30.83 -51.44 3.61
C LEU A 141 31.39 -50.11 3.09
N ILE A 142 31.94 -50.08 1.88
CA ILE A 142 32.48 -48.86 1.26
C ILE A 142 31.39 -47.79 1.17
N SER A 143 30.20 -48.15 0.67
CA SER A 143 29.05 -47.25 0.59
C SER A 143 28.69 -46.64 1.95
N GLY A 144 28.64 -47.45 3.02
CA GLY A 144 28.34 -46.96 4.37
C GLY A 144 29.42 -46.03 4.95
N LEU A 145 30.69 -46.28 4.64
CA LEU A 145 31.81 -45.41 5.02
C LEU A 145 31.79 -44.09 4.24
N GLU A 146 31.54 -44.15 2.93
CA GLU A 146 31.40 -42.97 2.07
C GLU A 146 30.22 -42.09 2.52
N GLU A 147 29.06 -42.68 2.82
CA GLU A 147 27.91 -41.95 3.38
C GLU A 147 28.24 -41.29 4.72
N SER A 148 28.98 -41.98 5.59
CA SER A 148 29.39 -41.43 6.89
C SER A 148 30.37 -40.28 6.72
N LYS A 149 31.31 -40.40 5.77
CA LYS A 149 32.29 -39.36 5.45
C LYS A 149 31.59 -38.13 4.89
N GLN A 150 30.68 -38.31 3.94
CA GLN A 150 29.92 -37.23 3.34
C GLN A 150 29.13 -36.45 4.41
N LYS A 151 28.47 -37.13 5.35
CA LYS A 151 27.76 -36.46 6.46
C LYS A 151 28.66 -35.59 7.33
N LEU A 152 29.91 -36.01 7.58
CA LEU A 152 30.87 -35.20 8.33
C LEU A 152 31.41 -34.02 7.51
N GLU A 153 31.65 -34.23 6.21
CA GLU A 153 32.06 -33.17 5.28
C GLU A 153 30.99 -32.08 5.18
N GLU A 154 29.71 -32.45 5.06
CA GLU A 154 28.56 -31.52 5.05
C GLU A 154 28.46 -30.72 6.36
N LYS A 155 28.67 -31.36 7.52
CA LYS A 155 28.70 -30.67 8.82
C LYS A 155 29.86 -29.67 8.92
N LEU A 156 31.04 -30.05 8.45
CA LEU A 156 32.21 -29.18 8.43
C LEU A 156 31.98 -27.97 7.53
N GLU A 157 31.43 -28.17 6.34
CA GLU A 157 31.07 -27.09 5.42
C GLU A 157 30.08 -26.12 6.07
N LYS A 158 28.98 -26.64 6.65
CA LYS A 158 27.98 -25.82 7.35
C LYS A 158 28.56 -25.07 8.54
N LEU A 159 29.44 -25.70 9.32
CA LEU A 159 30.11 -25.07 10.46
C LEU A 159 30.96 -23.86 10.03
N LEU A 160 31.73 -24.03 8.95
CA LEU A 160 32.55 -22.95 8.39
C LEU A 160 31.70 -21.84 7.76
N ALA A 161 30.63 -22.19 7.06
CA ALA A 161 29.68 -21.22 6.50
C ALA A 161 28.96 -20.43 7.61
N PHE A 162 28.55 -21.09 8.69
CA PHE A 162 27.95 -20.43 9.85
C PHE A 162 28.95 -19.52 10.58
N HIS A 163 30.21 -19.94 10.73
CA HIS A 163 31.25 -19.07 11.29
C HIS A 163 31.45 -17.80 10.48
N ALA A 164 31.43 -17.89 9.15
CA ALA A 164 31.57 -16.74 8.27
C ALA A 164 30.35 -15.80 8.31
N SER A 165 29.13 -16.33 8.44
CA SER A 165 27.87 -15.56 8.36
C SER A 165 27.34 -15.06 9.71
N SER A 166 27.60 -15.77 10.80
CA SER A 166 27.03 -15.48 12.12
C SER A 166 27.37 -14.12 12.74
N PRO A 167 28.51 -13.43 12.44
CA PRO A 167 28.74 -12.07 12.91
C PRO A 167 27.64 -11.08 12.49
N ALA A 168 26.98 -11.31 11.35
CA ALA A 168 25.89 -10.47 10.87
C ALA A 168 24.70 -10.40 11.84
N LEU A 169 24.52 -11.43 12.69
CA LEU A 169 23.51 -11.45 13.76
C LEU A 169 23.70 -10.33 14.80
N PHE A 170 24.90 -9.76 14.88
CA PHE A 170 25.27 -8.73 15.85
C PHE A 170 25.53 -7.36 15.20
N SER A 171 25.31 -7.22 13.89
CA SER A 171 25.70 -6.01 13.13
C SER A 171 25.07 -4.71 13.63
N ASP A 172 23.82 -4.74 14.10
CA ASP A 172 23.13 -3.56 14.62
C ASP A 172 23.68 -3.08 16.00
N ILE A 173 24.42 -3.92 16.72
CA ILE A 173 24.85 -3.64 18.11
C ILE A 173 26.00 -2.62 18.13
N GLU A 174 26.94 -2.73 17.20
CA GLU A 174 28.15 -1.89 17.21
C GLU A 174 27.83 -0.41 16.96
N ALA A 175 26.99 -0.12 15.96
CA ALA A 175 26.57 1.25 15.66
C ALA A 175 25.79 1.87 16.82
N LEU A 176 24.91 1.10 17.46
CA LEU A 176 24.10 1.57 18.58
C LEU A 176 24.95 1.80 19.85
N ASP A 177 25.90 0.90 20.16
CA ASP A 177 26.85 1.09 21.26
C ASP A 177 27.73 2.34 21.05
N ALA A 178 28.21 2.55 19.82
CA ALA A 178 28.96 3.77 19.46
C ALA A 178 28.12 5.04 19.65
N ALA A 179 26.85 5.01 19.22
CA ALA A 179 25.90 6.12 19.41
C ALA A 179 25.68 6.42 20.90
N ILE A 180 25.40 5.41 21.72
CA ILE A 180 25.16 5.58 23.16
C ILE A 180 26.41 6.14 23.86
N LYS A 181 27.62 5.64 23.53
CA LYS A 181 28.88 6.16 24.07
C LYS A 181 29.09 7.62 23.69
N ALA A 182 28.86 7.97 22.43
CA ALA A 182 28.99 9.34 21.94
C ALA A 182 28.02 10.29 22.63
N GLY A 183 26.74 9.92 22.72
CA GLY A 183 25.73 10.75 23.37
C GLY A 183 25.94 10.86 24.89
N SER A 184 26.35 9.78 25.56
CA SER A 184 26.70 9.82 26.98
C SER A 184 27.83 10.80 27.27
N ALA A 185 28.89 10.80 26.44
CA ALA A 185 30.00 11.75 26.56
C ALA A 185 29.55 13.19 26.33
N GLN A 186 28.64 13.44 25.37
CA GLN A 186 28.13 14.78 25.12
C GLN A 186 27.24 15.28 26.28
N VAL A 187 26.33 14.46 26.78
CA VAL A 187 25.44 14.80 27.91
C VAL A 187 26.25 15.10 29.17
N GLN A 188 27.30 14.33 29.44
CA GLN A 188 28.21 14.58 30.57
C GLN A 188 28.88 15.97 30.52
N ASN A 189 29.03 16.54 29.32
CA ASN A 189 29.67 17.84 29.09
C ASN A 189 28.66 18.96 28.79
N ALA A 190 27.35 18.74 28.99
CA ALA A 190 26.31 19.69 28.64
C ALA A 190 26.22 20.90 29.58
N TRP A 191 26.85 20.86 30.77
CA TRP A 191 26.80 21.97 31.72
C TRP A 191 27.66 23.17 31.28
N ASP A 192 27.04 24.34 31.15
CA ASP A 192 27.70 25.61 30.92
C ASP A 192 27.82 26.40 32.22
N SER A 193 29.02 26.37 32.81
CA SER A 193 29.32 27.11 34.04
C SER A 193 29.28 28.63 33.85
N GLY A 194 29.48 29.13 32.63
CA GLY A 194 29.43 30.57 32.32
C GLY A 194 28.00 31.10 32.23
N GLN A 195 27.05 30.27 31.78
CA GLN A 195 25.62 30.62 31.72
C GLN A 195 24.82 30.14 32.94
N GLY A 196 25.38 29.23 33.75
CA GLY A 196 24.67 28.58 34.85
C GLY A 196 23.49 27.75 34.36
N LYS A 197 23.62 27.13 33.18
CA LYS A 197 22.56 26.39 32.49
C LYS A 197 23.14 25.15 31.82
N PHE A 198 22.28 24.18 31.54
CA PHE A 198 22.61 23.10 30.60
C PHE A 198 22.39 23.58 29.16
N ARG A 199 23.30 23.20 28.28
CA ARG A 199 23.16 23.39 26.83
C ARG A 199 22.41 22.21 26.27
N LEU A 200 21.34 22.47 25.52
CA LEU A 200 20.77 21.47 24.63
C LEU A 200 21.86 21.09 23.61
N LEU A 201 22.15 19.80 23.54
CA LEU A 201 22.90 19.26 22.42
C LEU A 201 21.92 19.44 21.25
N GLY A 202 22.24 20.32 20.30
CA GLY A 202 21.32 20.87 19.28
C GLY A 202 20.51 19.82 18.50
N ASN A 203 19.75 20.22 17.49
CA ASN A 203 18.68 19.35 16.99
C ASN A 203 19.13 18.01 16.36
N ASP A 204 20.37 17.84 15.89
CA ASP A 204 20.77 16.63 15.14
C ASP A 204 22.17 16.05 15.48
N PRO A 205 22.46 15.63 16.73
CA PRO A 205 23.62 14.80 16.97
C PRO A 205 23.46 13.48 16.22
N GLN A 206 24.46 13.05 15.45
CA GLN A 206 24.40 11.79 14.68
C GLN A 206 24.00 10.58 15.53
N TRP A 207 24.31 10.58 16.84
CA TRP A 207 23.92 9.51 17.75
C TRP A 207 22.42 9.50 18.06
N LYS A 208 21.73 10.65 18.08
CA LYS A 208 20.27 10.71 18.24
C LYS A 208 19.59 10.09 17.04
N GLU A 209 20.05 10.44 15.84
CA GLU A 209 19.49 9.91 14.59
C GLU A 209 19.70 8.40 14.51
N GLU A 210 20.89 7.87 14.83
CA GLU A 210 21.10 6.41 14.85
C GLU A 210 20.16 5.68 15.82
N ILE A 211 19.92 6.24 17.02
CA ILE A 211 18.96 5.67 17.97
C ILE A 211 17.55 5.71 17.38
N LYS A 212 17.10 6.86 16.86
CA LYS A 212 15.76 7.01 16.27
C LYS A 212 15.56 6.07 15.07
N ASP A 213 16.52 6.01 14.16
CA ASP A 213 16.49 5.17 12.96
C ASP A 213 16.43 3.68 13.34
N THR A 214 17.17 3.27 14.37
CA THR A 214 17.17 1.88 14.83
C THR A 214 15.92 1.53 15.63
N THR A 215 15.40 2.46 16.45
CA THR A 215 14.11 2.31 17.13
C THR A 215 12.98 2.18 16.12
N PHE A 216 12.96 3.05 15.10
CA PHE A 216 12.02 2.98 13.99
C PHE A 216 12.11 1.63 13.27
N ALA A 217 13.31 1.21 12.87
CA ALA A 217 13.52 -0.05 12.18
C ALA A 217 12.99 -1.25 12.99
N GLN A 218 13.19 -1.25 14.31
CA GLN A 218 12.65 -2.29 15.18
C GLN A 218 11.11 -2.21 15.31
N GLY A 219 10.55 -1.03 15.55
CA GLY A 219 9.10 -0.83 15.74
C GLY A 219 8.28 -1.15 14.48
N TYR A 220 8.82 -0.80 13.31
CA TYR A 220 8.22 -1.00 12.00
C TYR A 220 8.64 -2.32 11.33
N ASN A 221 9.43 -3.16 12.01
CA ASN A 221 9.92 -4.43 11.47
C ASN A 221 10.63 -4.27 10.10
N VAL A 222 11.45 -3.23 9.97
CA VAL A 222 12.27 -2.99 8.78
C VAL A 222 13.33 -4.09 8.71
N GLN A 223 13.35 -4.81 7.59
CA GLN A 223 14.33 -5.87 7.36
C GLN A 223 15.53 -5.31 6.61
N ARG A 224 16.73 -5.76 6.99
CA ARG A 224 17.95 -5.45 6.25
C ARG A 224 17.99 -6.32 5.00
N PRO A 225 17.96 -5.74 3.79
CA PRO A 225 18.03 -6.51 2.55
C PRO A 225 19.33 -7.31 2.45
N GLU A 226 19.25 -8.50 1.86
CA GLU A 226 20.39 -9.40 1.72
C GLU A 226 21.53 -8.74 0.91
N GLY A 227 22.75 -8.84 1.44
CA GLY A 227 23.94 -8.27 0.82
C GLY A 227 24.10 -6.75 0.98
N MET A 228 23.19 -6.06 1.69
CA MET A 228 23.30 -4.61 1.92
C MET A 228 24.49 -4.28 2.83
N SER A 229 25.30 -3.28 2.47
CA SER A 229 26.44 -2.81 3.29
C SER A 229 25.97 -2.07 4.56
N ASP A 230 26.84 -1.92 5.56
CA ASP A 230 26.46 -1.20 6.80
C ASP A 230 26.15 0.29 6.54
N ASN A 231 26.88 0.92 5.62
CA ASN A 231 26.62 2.31 5.22
C ASN A 231 25.28 2.45 4.51
N ASP A 232 24.98 1.53 3.58
CA ASP A 232 23.69 1.52 2.87
C ASP A 232 22.55 1.22 3.84
N TRP A 233 22.74 0.33 4.80
CA TRP A 233 21.75 0.03 5.83
C TRP A 233 21.43 1.24 6.69
N LYS A 234 22.43 2.03 7.05
CA LYS A 234 22.23 3.29 7.76
C LYS A 234 21.39 4.27 6.94
N THR A 235 21.75 4.49 5.67
CA THR A 235 20.97 5.35 4.75
C THR A 235 19.55 4.83 4.58
N TYR A 236 19.38 3.53 4.41
CA TYR A 236 18.10 2.87 4.22
C TYR A 236 17.16 3.12 5.40
N LYS A 237 17.57 2.79 6.64
CA LYS A 237 16.76 3.05 7.84
C LYS A 237 16.38 4.53 7.99
N HIS A 238 17.34 5.43 7.76
CA HIS A 238 17.14 6.87 7.90
C HIS A 238 16.10 7.41 6.91
N THR A 239 16.25 7.04 5.64
CA THR A 239 15.33 7.44 4.57
C THR A 239 13.93 6.87 4.82
N LEU A 240 13.82 5.60 5.20
CA LEU A 240 12.53 4.99 5.52
C LEU A 240 11.83 5.65 6.70
N ARG A 241 12.56 5.99 7.77
CA ARG A 241 11.96 6.71 8.89
C ARG A 241 11.41 8.06 8.44
N THR A 242 12.20 8.82 7.66
CA THR A 242 11.79 10.14 7.17
C THR A 242 10.56 10.04 6.26
N GLN A 243 10.52 9.06 5.36
CA GLN A 243 9.37 8.79 4.49
C GLN A 243 8.15 8.35 5.28
N ALA A 244 8.32 7.46 6.25
CA ALA A 244 7.25 7.03 7.15
C ALA A 244 6.67 8.21 7.95
N GLU A 245 7.51 9.07 8.52
CA GLU A 245 7.07 10.29 9.21
C GLU A 245 6.27 11.21 8.28
N ALA A 246 6.70 11.39 7.03
CA ALA A 246 5.97 12.18 6.04
C ALA A 246 4.61 11.56 5.68
N LEU A 247 4.53 10.24 5.44
CA LEU A 247 3.26 9.54 5.19
C LEU A 247 2.31 9.67 6.39
N ARG A 248 2.82 9.60 7.63
CA ARG A 248 2.02 9.84 8.83
C ARG A 248 1.51 11.28 8.92
N GLN A 249 2.27 12.25 8.42
CA GLN A 249 1.84 13.65 8.34
C GLN A 249 0.76 13.87 7.26
N ASP A 250 0.79 13.11 6.18
CA ASP A 250 -0.27 13.14 5.16
C ASP A 250 -1.61 12.61 5.71
N GLY A 251 -1.56 11.73 6.70
CA GLY A 251 -2.72 11.23 7.44
C GLY A 251 -2.80 9.71 7.56
N TRP A 252 -1.88 8.96 6.96
CA TRP A 252 -1.83 7.50 7.06
C TRP A 252 -1.67 7.04 8.50
N THR A 253 -2.30 5.91 8.88
CA THR A 253 -2.07 5.34 10.22
C THR A 253 -0.68 4.71 10.37
N GLU A 254 -0.26 4.43 11.61
CA GLU A 254 1.00 3.70 11.86
C GLU A 254 0.95 2.31 11.22
N ASP A 255 -0.19 1.65 11.30
CA ASP A 255 -0.37 0.32 10.74
C ASP A 255 -0.35 0.35 9.21
N ALA A 256 -0.95 1.35 8.55
CA ALA A 256 -0.83 1.48 7.09
C ALA A 256 0.63 1.70 6.66
N VAL A 257 1.38 2.51 7.39
CA VAL A 257 2.80 2.73 7.08
C VAL A 257 3.63 1.47 7.39
N LYS A 258 3.37 0.78 8.50
CA LYS A 258 4.11 -0.42 8.90
C LYS A 258 3.77 -1.64 8.05
N ASP A 259 2.51 -2.02 8.04
CA ASP A 259 2.03 -3.25 7.43
C ASP A 259 1.73 -3.07 5.93
N GLY A 260 1.67 -1.83 5.44
CA GLY A 260 1.53 -1.49 4.03
C GLY A 260 2.86 -1.05 3.41
N TYR A 261 3.30 0.19 3.68
CA TYR A 261 4.49 0.76 3.03
C TYR A 261 5.77 -0.02 3.36
N ILE A 262 6.12 -0.16 4.63
CA ILE A 262 7.37 -0.81 5.04
C ILE A 262 7.38 -2.29 4.68
N GLN A 263 6.26 -3.00 4.89
CA GLN A 263 6.14 -4.39 4.49
C GLN A 263 6.31 -4.57 2.98
N TYR A 264 5.73 -3.70 2.16
CA TYR A 264 5.94 -3.74 0.71
C TYR A 264 7.42 -3.62 0.34
N LEU A 265 8.16 -2.71 0.97
CA LEU A 265 9.60 -2.57 0.72
C LEU A 265 10.41 -3.77 1.22
N ASN A 266 10.04 -4.38 2.34
CA ASN A 266 10.65 -5.63 2.81
C ASN A 266 10.53 -6.73 1.75
N ASP A 267 9.40 -6.81 1.05
CA ASP A 267 9.12 -7.87 0.08
C ASP A 267 9.70 -7.59 -1.33
N HIS A 268 9.87 -6.31 -1.71
CA HIS A 268 10.18 -5.93 -3.09
C HIS A 268 11.56 -5.29 -3.29
N TYR A 269 12.19 -4.75 -2.24
CA TYR A 269 13.49 -4.10 -2.38
C TYR A 269 14.59 -5.12 -2.74
N SER A 270 15.46 -4.76 -3.68
CA SER A 270 16.61 -5.59 -4.05
C SER A 270 17.91 -4.78 -4.09
N THR A 271 18.98 -5.32 -3.50
CA THR A 271 20.33 -4.75 -3.57
C THR A 271 20.92 -4.71 -4.98
N ASN A 272 20.32 -5.40 -5.95
CA ASN A 272 20.77 -5.45 -7.33
C ASN A 272 20.15 -4.36 -8.23
N ASN A 273 19.15 -3.61 -7.75
CA ASN A 273 18.32 -2.71 -8.57
C ASN A 273 18.70 -1.22 -8.43
N GLY A 274 19.99 -0.92 -8.43
CA GLY A 274 20.49 0.47 -8.35
C GLY A 274 20.68 0.97 -6.92
N SER A 275 20.87 2.28 -6.74
CA SER A 275 21.21 2.86 -5.43
C SER A 275 20.02 2.86 -4.47
N VAL A 276 20.32 2.80 -3.16
CA VAL A 276 19.32 2.91 -2.07
C VAL A 276 18.41 4.12 -2.29
N ASP A 277 19.00 5.30 -2.48
CA ASP A 277 18.23 6.55 -2.61
C ASP A 277 17.31 6.55 -3.83
N THR A 278 17.77 6.01 -4.97
CA THR A 278 16.95 5.95 -6.19
C THR A 278 15.76 5.02 -6.00
N GLN A 279 15.99 3.82 -5.46
CA GLN A 279 14.91 2.85 -5.24
C GLN A 279 13.90 3.35 -4.22
N LEU A 280 14.36 3.84 -3.06
CA LEU A 280 13.49 4.36 -2.01
C LEU A 280 12.70 5.58 -2.47
N LYS A 281 13.30 6.46 -3.28
CA LYS A 281 12.58 7.55 -3.92
C LYS A 281 11.49 7.02 -4.86
N SER A 282 11.78 6.03 -5.68
CA SER A 282 10.79 5.43 -6.59
C SER A 282 9.61 4.84 -5.83
N TYR A 283 9.83 4.04 -4.78
CA TYR A 283 8.73 3.50 -3.96
C TYR A 283 7.91 4.60 -3.29
N TYR A 284 8.59 5.65 -2.82
CA TYR A 284 7.93 6.81 -2.22
C TYR A 284 7.11 7.59 -3.25
N GLU A 285 7.55 7.72 -4.49
CA GLU A 285 6.74 8.29 -5.56
C GLU A 285 5.55 7.38 -5.89
N THR A 286 5.74 6.06 -5.96
CA THR A 286 4.67 5.09 -6.24
C THR A 286 3.57 5.10 -5.19
N VAL A 287 3.88 5.21 -3.90
CA VAL A 287 2.83 5.32 -2.86
C VAL A 287 2.00 6.61 -2.98
N HIS A 288 2.56 7.65 -3.61
CA HIS A 288 1.84 8.89 -3.93
C HIS A 288 1.06 8.83 -5.26
N THR A 289 1.16 7.74 -6.02
CA THR A 289 0.33 7.49 -7.20
C THR A 289 -0.97 6.85 -6.75
N PHE A 290 -2.11 7.53 -6.97
CA PHE A 290 -3.42 7.04 -6.58
C PHE A 290 -3.75 5.72 -7.30
N GLY A 291 -4.12 4.70 -6.53
CA GLY A 291 -4.42 3.38 -7.09
C GLY A 291 -3.21 2.52 -7.45
N SER A 292 -1.99 2.90 -7.06
CA SER A 292 -0.85 1.98 -7.14
C SER A 292 -0.99 0.85 -6.13
N ASP A 293 -0.30 -0.28 -6.35
CA ASP A 293 -0.35 -1.42 -5.44
C ASP A 293 -0.01 -1.02 -3.99
N ILE A 294 0.99 -0.15 -3.79
CA ILE A 294 1.39 0.31 -2.44
C ILE A 294 0.29 1.18 -1.83
N PHE A 295 -0.26 2.12 -2.62
CA PHE A 295 -1.35 2.99 -2.18
C PHE A 295 -2.59 2.17 -1.80
N ILE A 296 -3.02 1.24 -2.65
CA ILE A 296 -4.18 0.35 -2.40
C ILE A 296 -3.93 -0.52 -1.17
N THR A 297 -2.73 -1.05 -0.99
CA THR A 297 -2.38 -1.84 0.19
C THR A 297 -2.55 -1.01 1.47
N MET A 298 -2.01 0.20 1.50
CA MET A 298 -2.16 1.12 2.64
C MET A 298 -3.62 1.54 2.86
N TRP A 299 -4.33 1.86 1.77
CA TRP A 299 -5.74 2.22 1.81
C TRP A 299 -6.57 1.12 2.45
N ASN A 300 -6.39 -0.13 2.04
CA ASN A 300 -7.16 -1.26 2.54
C ASN A 300 -6.91 -1.52 4.03
N ILE A 301 -5.70 -1.27 4.54
CA ILE A 301 -5.39 -1.39 5.97
C ILE A 301 -6.20 -0.39 6.80
N ASP A 302 -6.28 0.86 6.35
CA ASP A 302 -6.99 1.92 7.08
C ASP A 302 -8.50 1.86 6.85
N ALA A 303 -8.93 1.68 5.59
CA ALA A 303 -10.33 1.51 5.22
C ALA A 303 -10.95 0.28 5.91
N GLY A 304 -10.21 -0.83 6.00
CA GLY A 304 -10.63 -2.04 6.69
C GLY A 304 -10.90 -1.85 8.20
N LYS A 305 -10.35 -0.79 8.80
CA LYS A 305 -10.55 -0.44 10.21
C LYS A 305 -11.68 0.54 10.46
N LEU A 306 -12.27 1.14 9.42
CA LEU A 306 -13.32 2.15 9.57
C LEU A 306 -14.50 1.67 10.42
N ASN A 307 -14.85 0.39 10.29
CA ASN A 307 -15.93 -0.22 11.07
C ASN A 307 -15.58 -0.52 12.53
N SER A 308 -14.30 -0.46 12.90
CA SER A 308 -13.84 -0.64 14.29
C SER A 308 -13.89 0.66 15.11
N TYR A 309 -13.84 1.83 14.44
CA TYR A 309 -14.08 3.12 15.09
C TYR A 309 -15.54 3.32 15.46
N ASP A 310 -15.77 4.10 16.52
CA ASP A 310 -17.12 4.50 16.90
C ASP A 310 -17.76 5.41 15.84
N ALA A 311 -19.09 5.56 15.91
CA ALA A 311 -19.87 6.26 14.90
C ALA A 311 -19.55 7.76 14.79
N ASN A 312 -18.94 8.38 15.81
CA ASN A 312 -18.55 9.79 15.76
C ASN A 312 -17.14 9.97 15.17
N GLU A 313 -16.22 9.02 15.43
CA GLU A 313 -14.86 9.06 14.89
C GLU A 313 -14.76 8.58 13.44
N ARG A 314 -15.56 7.57 13.06
CA ARG A 314 -15.50 6.94 11.74
C ARG A 314 -15.57 7.93 10.57
N PRO A 315 -16.47 8.92 10.54
CA PRO A 315 -16.54 9.87 9.44
C PRO A 315 -15.27 10.70 9.30
N GLU A 316 -14.66 11.12 10.42
CA GLU A 316 -13.41 11.88 10.40
C GLU A 316 -12.25 11.01 9.87
N LYS A 317 -12.16 9.74 10.27
CA LYS A 317 -11.15 8.81 9.75
C LYS A 317 -11.30 8.55 8.25
N ALA A 318 -12.53 8.36 7.78
CA ALA A 318 -12.82 8.18 6.37
C ALA A 318 -12.52 9.47 5.56
N GLN A 319 -12.86 10.65 6.09
CA GLN A 319 -12.51 11.92 5.45
C GLN A 319 -11.00 12.15 5.37
N THR A 320 -10.20 11.67 6.33
CA THR A 320 -8.72 11.70 6.22
C THR A 320 -8.24 10.91 5.00
N LEU A 321 -8.77 9.69 4.78
CA LEU A 321 -8.43 8.89 3.59
C LEU A 321 -8.82 9.60 2.29
N LEU A 322 -10.03 10.16 2.23
CA LEU A 322 -10.46 10.93 1.06
C LEU A 322 -9.57 12.15 0.84
N ASN A 323 -9.13 12.84 1.88
CA ASN A 323 -8.22 13.97 1.76
C ASN A 323 -6.84 13.56 1.23
N ILE A 324 -6.33 12.38 1.61
CA ILE A 324 -5.11 11.81 1.03
C ILE A 324 -5.32 11.59 -0.48
N ALA A 325 -6.42 10.97 -0.89
CA ALA A 325 -6.75 10.77 -2.31
C ALA A 325 -6.80 12.10 -3.08
N MET A 326 -7.48 13.12 -2.54
CA MET A 326 -7.55 14.44 -3.17
C MET A 326 -6.17 15.10 -3.27
N THR A 327 -5.31 14.91 -2.26
CA THR A 327 -3.97 15.50 -2.22
C THR A 327 -3.05 14.81 -3.25
N TYR A 328 -3.04 13.49 -3.28
CA TYR A 328 -2.15 12.71 -4.15
C TYR A 328 -2.52 12.83 -5.64
N THR A 329 -3.81 12.96 -5.94
CA THR A 329 -4.29 13.24 -7.31
C THR A 329 -4.11 14.70 -7.73
N GLY A 330 -3.78 15.59 -6.80
CA GLY A 330 -3.73 17.03 -7.08
C GLY A 330 -5.11 17.62 -7.40
N MET A 331 -6.19 17.00 -6.91
CA MET A 331 -7.56 17.41 -7.17
C MET A 331 -7.78 18.88 -6.78
N PRO A 332 -8.09 19.78 -7.74
CA PRO A 332 -8.34 21.19 -7.45
C PRO A 332 -9.62 21.35 -6.64
N GLN A 333 -9.81 22.53 -6.03
CA GLN A 333 -11.09 22.84 -5.40
C GLN A 333 -12.26 22.86 -6.39
N GLU A 334 -11.98 23.21 -7.65
CA GLU A 334 -12.94 23.35 -8.73
C GLU A 334 -12.34 22.82 -10.04
N LEU A 335 -13.05 21.92 -10.72
CA LEU A 335 -12.72 21.49 -12.07
C LEU A 335 -13.04 22.61 -13.07
N ASN A 336 -12.21 22.75 -14.10
CA ASN A 336 -12.36 23.77 -15.14
C ASN A 336 -12.85 23.20 -16.49
N GLY A 337 -13.04 21.89 -16.59
CA GLY A 337 -13.51 21.21 -17.80
C GLY A 337 -12.49 21.13 -18.94
N SER A 338 -11.23 21.53 -18.71
CA SER A 338 -10.18 21.44 -19.73
C SER A 338 -9.57 20.04 -19.80
N ALA A 339 -9.17 19.64 -21.01
CA ALA A 339 -8.46 18.39 -21.23
C ALA A 339 -7.08 18.41 -20.55
N GLU A 340 -6.43 19.59 -20.46
CA GLU A 340 -5.15 19.76 -19.77
C GLU A 340 -5.24 19.47 -18.27
N GLN A 341 -6.22 20.06 -17.57
CA GLN A 341 -6.41 19.79 -16.15
C GLN A 341 -6.79 18.32 -15.91
N THR A 342 -7.64 17.76 -16.78
CA THR A 342 -8.05 16.35 -16.68
C THR A 342 -6.83 15.44 -16.79
N ARG A 343 -5.98 15.59 -17.82
CA ARG A 343 -4.73 14.83 -17.96
C ARG A 343 -3.81 15.00 -16.75
N ALA A 344 -3.63 16.23 -16.26
CA ALA A 344 -2.75 16.47 -15.11
C ALA A 344 -3.19 15.73 -13.83
N ILE A 345 -4.50 15.51 -13.64
CA ILE A 345 -5.04 14.70 -12.54
C ILE A 345 -4.85 13.21 -12.84
N LEU A 346 -5.16 12.76 -14.07
CA LEU A 346 -5.03 11.36 -14.46
C LEU A 346 -3.57 10.87 -14.43
N ASP A 347 -2.59 11.73 -14.74
CA ASP A 347 -1.15 11.45 -14.63
C ASP A 347 -0.69 11.12 -13.20
N LYS A 348 -1.55 11.35 -12.19
CA LYS A 348 -1.32 10.99 -10.79
C LYS A 348 -2.01 9.69 -10.38
N MET A 349 -2.71 9.03 -11.29
CA MET A 349 -3.37 7.75 -11.07
C MET A 349 -2.55 6.62 -11.70
N SER A 350 -2.67 5.41 -11.15
CA SER A 350 -1.94 4.25 -11.65
C SER A 350 -2.57 3.72 -12.94
N ASP A 351 -1.75 3.45 -13.95
CA ASP A 351 -2.18 2.78 -15.18
C ASP A 351 -2.69 1.34 -14.93
N SER A 352 -2.30 0.74 -13.80
CA SER A 352 -2.79 -0.58 -13.38
C SER A 352 -4.20 -0.56 -12.80
N LEU A 353 -4.75 0.61 -12.48
CA LEU A 353 -6.07 0.73 -11.85
C LEU A 353 -7.19 0.60 -12.90
N ALA A 354 -7.56 -0.65 -13.19
CA ALA A 354 -8.58 -0.95 -14.18
C ALA A 354 -10.01 -0.62 -13.69
N PRO A 355 -11.00 -0.43 -14.60
CA PRO A 355 -12.39 -0.17 -14.21
C PRO A 355 -13.04 -1.28 -13.37
N HIS A 356 -12.58 -2.52 -13.49
CA HIS A 356 -13.10 -3.68 -12.73
C HIS A 356 -12.33 -3.96 -11.43
N ASP A 357 -11.40 -3.09 -11.03
CA ASP A 357 -10.62 -3.28 -9.81
C ASP A 357 -11.51 -3.11 -8.56
N LYS A 358 -11.34 -4.00 -7.57
CA LYS A 358 -12.11 -4.00 -6.32
C LYS A 358 -11.80 -2.79 -5.42
N PHE A 359 -10.72 -2.06 -5.70
CA PHE A 359 -10.42 -0.82 -5.02
C PHE A 359 -11.57 0.18 -5.15
N TRP A 360 -12.30 0.19 -6.27
CA TRP A 360 -13.44 1.07 -6.47
C TRP A 360 -14.56 0.86 -5.44
N ASP A 361 -14.86 -0.40 -5.10
CA ASP A 361 -15.80 -0.74 -4.02
C ASP A 361 -15.33 -0.16 -2.67
N THR A 362 -14.04 -0.32 -2.38
CA THR A 362 -13.47 0.13 -1.10
C THR A 362 -13.41 1.66 -1.03
N PHE A 363 -13.16 2.32 -2.16
CA PHE A 363 -13.23 3.77 -2.26
C PHE A 363 -14.66 4.28 -2.03
N ALA A 364 -15.65 3.67 -2.70
CA ALA A 364 -17.07 4.00 -2.54
C ALA A 364 -17.53 3.81 -1.08
N GLN A 365 -17.19 2.68 -0.46
CA GLN A 365 -17.48 2.42 0.96
C GLN A 365 -16.82 3.43 1.89
N THR A 366 -15.63 3.92 1.55
CA THR A 366 -14.96 4.99 2.30
C THR A 366 -15.72 6.32 2.18
N VAL A 367 -16.25 6.64 0.99
CA VAL A 367 -17.14 7.82 0.81
C VAL A 367 -18.42 7.66 1.64
N GLN A 368 -19.04 6.48 1.62
CA GLN A 368 -20.22 6.19 2.44
C GLN A 368 -19.94 6.34 3.94
N ALA A 369 -18.77 5.88 4.42
CA ALA A 369 -18.35 6.02 5.80
C ALA A 369 -18.01 7.47 6.19
N ALA A 370 -17.49 8.28 5.25
CA ALA A 370 -17.20 9.70 5.44
C ALA A 370 -18.45 10.57 5.53
N TYR A 371 -19.53 10.14 4.86
CA TYR A 371 -20.79 10.88 4.76
C TYR A 371 -22.00 9.97 5.10
N PRO A 372 -22.06 9.48 6.35
CA PRO A 372 -23.09 8.54 6.78
C PRO A 372 -24.48 9.18 6.83
N ASP A 373 -25.47 8.31 6.93
CA ASP A 373 -26.88 8.66 7.06
C ASP A 373 -27.26 8.94 8.52
N ASP A 374 -26.77 10.02 9.16
CA ASP A 374 -27.28 10.38 10.50
C ASP A 374 -28.61 11.14 10.37
N LEU A 375 -29.64 10.44 9.89
CA LEU A 375 -31.00 10.95 9.81
C LEU A 375 -31.69 10.87 11.17
N GLU A 376 -32.28 11.97 11.60
CA GLU A 376 -33.37 11.97 12.57
C GLU A 376 -34.68 11.71 11.80
N GLU A 377 -35.35 10.60 12.09
CA GLU A 377 -36.70 10.33 11.56
C GLU A 377 -37.67 11.36 12.13
N LYS A 378 -38.31 12.16 11.27
CA LYS A 378 -39.35 13.10 11.69
C LYS A 378 -40.63 12.32 12.00
N LYS A 379 -41.47 12.90 12.87
CA LYS A 379 -42.75 12.31 13.28
C LYS A 379 -43.75 12.01 12.14
N ASP A 380 -43.53 12.55 10.94
CA ASP A 380 -44.37 12.35 9.75
C ASP A 380 -43.86 11.25 8.81
N GLY A 381 -42.79 10.54 9.19
CA GLY A 381 -42.14 9.51 8.37
C GLY A 381 -41.18 10.06 7.31
N THR A 382 -40.93 11.38 7.28
CA THR A 382 -39.86 11.97 6.46
C THR A 382 -38.55 12.01 7.23
N PHE A 383 -37.42 11.98 6.53
CA PHE A 383 -36.10 12.12 7.14
C PHE A 383 -35.53 13.51 6.88
N LYS A 384 -34.74 14.07 7.81
CA LYS A 384 -34.00 15.32 7.60
C LYS A 384 -32.55 14.99 7.28
N SER A 385 -32.08 15.27 6.06
CA SER A 385 -30.65 15.24 5.76
C SER A 385 -29.92 16.22 6.67
N ASN A 386 -28.86 15.75 7.32
CA ASN A 386 -28.05 16.57 8.21
C ASN A 386 -26.88 17.20 7.43
N ALA A 387 -26.19 18.17 8.05
CA ALA A 387 -25.06 18.85 7.42
C ALA A 387 -23.84 17.93 7.15
N ARG A 388 -23.86 16.64 7.53
CA ARG A 388 -22.78 15.68 7.28
C ARG A 388 -22.99 14.89 5.99
N ALA A 389 -24.19 14.84 5.43
CA ALA A 389 -24.43 14.22 4.13
C ALA A 389 -23.61 14.90 3.01
N LEU A 390 -23.10 14.11 2.05
CA LEU A 390 -22.37 14.64 0.90
C LEU A 390 -23.26 15.60 0.11
N GLY A 391 -24.52 15.23 -0.18
CA GLY A 391 -25.50 16.09 -0.85
C GLY A 391 -26.24 17.09 0.03
N ALA A 392 -25.56 17.68 1.03
CA ALA A 392 -26.11 18.75 1.86
C ALA A 392 -25.05 19.82 2.18
N PRO A 393 -25.46 21.11 2.33
CA PRO A 393 -24.57 22.17 2.79
C PRO A 393 -24.13 21.97 4.24
N GLY A 394 -22.99 22.56 4.62
CA GLY A 394 -22.35 22.46 5.92
C GLY A 394 -21.30 21.34 6.03
N GLY A 395 -20.63 21.26 7.19
CA GLY A 395 -19.52 20.35 7.40
C GLY A 395 -18.25 20.80 6.65
N ASN A 396 -17.45 19.83 6.19
CA ASN A 396 -16.27 20.11 5.37
C ASN A 396 -16.66 20.29 3.90
N GLU A 397 -17.26 21.44 3.56
CA GLU A 397 -17.76 21.74 2.21
C GLU A 397 -16.65 21.65 1.16
N ALA A 398 -15.42 22.06 1.50
CA ALA A 398 -14.29 22.00 0.58
C ALA A 398 -13.96 20.56 0.15
N LEU A 399 -14.01 19.60 1.08
CA LEU A 399 -13.80 18.18 0.79
C LEU A 399 -15.02 17.57 0.09
N LYS A 400 -16.25 17.94 0.49
CA LYS A 400 -17.48 17.48 -0.19
C LYS A 400 -17.49 17.88 -1.65
N GLN A 401 -17.09 19.11 -1.95
CA GLN A 401 -17.00 19.59 -3.32
C GLN A 401 -15.99 18.78 -4.13
N ARG A 402 -14.78 18.59 -3.60
CA ARG A 402 -13.75 17.80 -4.26
C ARG A 402 -14.18 16.34 -4.45
N VAL A 403 -14.77 15.70 -3.45
CA VAL A 403 -15.30 14.33 -3.55
C VAL A 403 -16.43 14.25 -4.57
N ASN A 404 -17.37 15.19 -4.59
CA ASN A 404 -18.43 15.19 -5.60
C ASN A 404 -17.86 15.25 -7.01
N GLN A 405 -16.91 16.15 -7.26
CA GLN A 405 -16.29 16.33 -8.57
C GLN A 405 -15.34 15.20 -8.94
N PHE A 406 -14.74 14.52 -7.95
CA PHE A 406 -13.84 13.41 -8.18
C PHE A 406 -14.53 12.21 -8.84
N ARG A 407 -15.86 12.06 -8.72
CA ARG A 407 -16.60 11.04 -9.48
C ARG A 407 -16.45 11.20 -11.00
N TYR A 408 -16.34 12.45 -11.48
CA TYR A 408 -16.12 12.74 -12.90
C TYR A 408 -14.69 12.38 -13.31
N VAL A 409 -13.73 12.57 -12.41
CA VAL A 409 -12.34 12.11 -12.59
C VAL A 409 -12.29 10.59 -12.70
N ILE A 410 -12.99 9.86 -11.83
CA ILE A 410 -13.05 8.40 -11.88
C ILE A 410 -13.65 7.93 -13.22
N SER A 411 -14.80 8.47 -13.63
CA SER A 411 -15.41 8.10 -14.92
C SER A 411 -14.52 8.43 -16.12
N ALA A 412 -13.84 9.58 -16.10
CA ALA A 412 -12.85 9.96 -17.11
C ALA A 412 -11.64 9.02 -17.12
N GLN A 413 -11.14 8.63 -15.94
CA GLN A 413 -10.05 7.67 -15.81
C GLN A 413 -10.46 6.31 -16.39
N GLN A 414 -11.64 5.81 -16.08
CA GLN A 414 -12.10 4.50 -16.53
C GLN A 414 -12.32 4.46 -18.06
N ALA A 415 -12.92 5.51 -18.62
CA ALA A 415 -13.05 5.65 -20.07
C ALA A 415 -11.68 5.73 -20.76
N GLN A 416 -10.76 6.52 -20.21
CA GLN A 416 -9.42 6.64 -20.76
C GLN A 416 -8.62 5.33 -20.64
N TRP A 417 -8.76 4.62 -19.53
CA TRP A 417 -8.14 3.31 -19.34
C TRP A 417 -8.60 2.32 -20.41
N VAL A 418 -9.91 2.28 -20.71
CA VAL A 418 -10.46 1.43 -21.78
C VAL A 418 -9.93 1.85 -23.15
N ARG A 419 -9.82 3.16 -23.43
CA ARG A 419 -9.20 3.67 -24.66
C ARG A 419 -7.76 3.20 -24.78
N ASP A 420 -6.94 3.41 -23.78
CA ASP A 420 -5.50 3.10 -23.83
C ASP A 420 -5.26 1.59 -23.92
N TRP A 421 -5.97 0.80 -23.11
CA TRP A 421 -5.96 -0.67 -23.16
C TRP A 421 -6.31 -1.19 -24.57
N ALA A 422 -7.34 -0.61 -25.19
CA ALA A 422 -7.81 -1.01 -26.51
C ALA A 422 -6.86 -0.56 -27.61
N ARG A 423 -6.35 0.68 -27.57
CA ARG A 423 -5.42 1.22 -28.57
C ARG A 423 -4.10 0.46 -28.60
N GLU A 424 -3.61 0.02 -27.43
CA GLU A 424 -2.43 -0.85 -27.34
C GLU A 424 -2.62 -2.17 -28.10
N ARG A 425 -3.85 -2.72 -28.11
CA ARG A 425 -4.18 -4.03 -28.69
C ARG A 425 -4.65 -3.98 -30.14
N TYR A 426 -5.42 -2.96 -30.47
CA TYR A 426 -6.20 -2.86 -31.72
C TYR A 426 -5.82 -1.66 -32.59
N GLY A 427 -4.98 -0.75 -32.08
CA GLY A 427 -4.52 0.45 -32.78
C GLY A 427 -5.35 1.71 -32.48
N ASN A 428 -4.81 2.87 -32.87
CA ASN A 428 -5.37 4.19 -32.52
C ASN A 428 -6.69 4.55 -33.21
N ASP A 429 -7.10 3.81 -34.25
CA ASP A 429 -8.32 4.10 -35.02
C ASP A 429 -9.59 3.45 -34.43
N ILE A 430 -9.47 2.72 -33.31
CA ILE A 430 -10.61 2.09 -32.63
C ILE A 430 -11.52 3.16 -32.01
N SER A 431 -12.84 3.05 -32.21
CA SER A 431 -13.81 3.94 -31.56
C SER A 431 -13.98 3.61 -30.08
N ASP A 432 -14.52 4.55 -29.30
CA ASP A 432 -14.78 4.32 -27.87
C ASP A 432 -15.76 3.16 -27.65
N GLU A 433 -16.82 3.08 -28.47
CA GLU A 433 -17.78 1.97 -28.47
C GLU A 433 -17.10 0.62 -28.76
N GLN A 434 -16.24 0.56 -29.79
CA GLN A 434 -15.50 -0.65 -30.12
C GLN A 434 -14.50 -1.03 -29.02
N ALA A 435 -13.85 -0.04 -28.41
CA ALA A 435 -12.94 -0.23 -27.28
C ALA A 435 -13.69 -0.82 -26.07
N LEU A 436 -14.86 -0.28 -25.73
CA LEU A 436 -15.70 -0.81 -24.66
C LEU A 436 -16.19 -2.23 -24.97
N ALA A 437 -16.69 -2.48 -26.19
CA ALA A 437 -17.12 -3.82 -26.59
C ALA A 437 -15.97 -4.84 -26.51
N ALA A 438 -14.76 -4.46 -26.96
CA ALA A 438 -13.58 -5.30 -26.85
C ALA A 438 -13.20 -5.59 -25.39
N TYR A 439 -13.23 -4.58 -24.53
CA TYR A 439 -12.97 -4.71 -23.09
C TYR A 439 -13.98 -5.67 -22.43
N LEU A 440 -15.28 -5.49 -22.69
CA LEU A 440 -16.31 -6.38 -22.15
C LEU A 440 -16.13 -7.82 -22.64
N ASN A 441 -15.77 -8.02 -23.91
CA ASN A 441 -15.48 -9.33 -24.49
C ASN A 441 -14.21 -9.99 -23.93
N ASP A 442 -13.30 -9.23 -23.29
CA ASP A 442 -12.11 -9.76 -22.59
C ASP A 442 -12.42 -10.28 -21.18
N GLY A 443 -13.63 -10.81 -20.97
CA GLY A 443 -14.03 -11.48 -19.74
C GLY A 443 -14.74 -10.60 -18.70
N HIS A 444 -15.03 -9.34 -19.02
CA HIS A 444 -15.68 -8.40 -18.09
C HIS A 444 -17.20 -8.30 -18.28
N LYS A 445 -17.74 -8.81 -19.39
CA LYS A 445 -19.17 -8.73 -19.75
C LYS A 445 -20.14 -9.13 -18.64
N SER A 446 -19.85 -10.21 -17.92
CA SER A 446 -20.74 -10.72 -16.87
C SER A 446 -20.90 -9.77 -15.67
N SER A 447 -20.01 -8.78 -15.55
CA SER A 447 -20.02 -7.75 -14.51
C SER A 447 -20.84 -6.52 -14.89
N TYR A 448 -21.46 -6.47 -16.08
CA TYR A 448 -22.22 -5.31 -16.54
C TYR A 448 -23.68 -5.67 -16.85
N ASP A 449 -24.56 -4.69 -16.63
CA ASP A 449 -25.95 -4.64 -17.04
C ASP A 449 -26.09 -3.77 -18.29
N PHE A 450 -26.86 -4.29 -19.24
CA PHE A 450 -27.10 -3.71 -20.54
C PHE A 450 -28.53 -3.16 -20.66
N ASP A 451 -29.44 -3.43 -19.72
CA ASP A 451 -30.86 -3.09 -19.83
C ASP A 451 -31.23 -1.74 -19.21
N ASP A 452 -30.26 -1.10 -18.55
CA ASP A 452 -30.48 0.09 -17.75
C ASP A 452 -30.75 1.35 -18.59
N THR A 453 -31.76 2.16 -18.24
CA THR A 453 -32.16 3.30 -19.09
C THR A 453 -31.21 4.48 -18.99
N ALA A 454 -30.92 5.12 -20.12
CA ALA A 454 -30.15 6.36 -20.19
C ALA A 454 -31.03 7.61 -20.31
N ARG A 455 -32.32 7.56 -19.93
CA ARG A 455 -33.25 8.70 -20.04
C ARG A 455 -32.70 10.01 -19.46
N PHE A 456 -32.01 9.94 -18.32
CA PHE A 456 -31.43 11.12 -17.67
C PHE A 456 -30.17 11.66 -18.37
N HIS A 457 -29.57 10.88 -19.26
CA HIS A 457 -28.43 11.24 -20.12
C HIS A 457 -28.88 11.67 -21.53
N ASN A 458 -30.17 11.93 -21.74
CA ASN A 458 -30.69 12.41 -23.03
C ASN A 458 -31.34 13.79 -22.88
N LYS A 459 -30.63 14.73 -22.23
CA LYS A 459 -31.16 16.07 -21.95
C LYS A 459 -31.24 16.91 -23.23
N VAL A 460 -32.33 17.66 -23.38
CA VAL A 460 -32.57 18.59 -24.49
C VAL A 460 -33.15 19.88 -23.92
N SER A 461 -32.88 21.01 -24.56
CA SER A 461 -33.43 22.29 -24.12
C SER A 461 -34.93 22.41 -24.41
N GLU A 462 -35.61 23.38 -23.78
CA GLU A 462 -37.04 23.63 -24.05
C GLU A 462 -37.30 24.06 -25.50
N ARG A 463 -36.31 24.66 -26.17
CA ARG A 463 -36.39 25.00 -27.59
C ARG A 463 -36.03 23.85 -28.53
N GLY A 464 -35.68 22.68 -28.01
CA GLY A 464 -35.29 21.51 -28.80
C GLY A 464 -33.82 21.52 -29.24
N THR A 465 -32.97 22.29 -28.56
CA THR A 465 -31.52 22.28 -28.80
C THR A 465 -30.92 21.07 -28.11
N TYR A 466 -30.17 20.25 -28.84
CA TYR A 466 -29.40 19.15 -28.29
C TYR A 466 -28.01 19.65 -27.85
N PRO A 467 -27.43 19.11 -26.76
CA PRO A 467 -26.04 19.39 -26.40
C PRO A 467 -25.09 19.10 -27.57
N GLY A 468 -24.25 20.07 -27.93
CA GLY A 468 -23.37 20.00 -29.10
C GLY A 468 -24.06 20.28 -30.43
N GLY A 469 -25.34 20.65 -30.43
CA GLY A 469 -26.13 20.98 -31.63
C GLY A 469 -26.50 19.78 -32.51
N LYS A 470 -26.14 18.56 -32.11
CA LYS A 470 -26.41 17.32 -32.85
C LYS A 470 -27.57 16.56 -32.22
N LYS A 471 -28.65 16.38 -32.98
CA LYS A 471 -29.77 15.52 -32.59
C LYS A 471 -29.31 14.06 -32.58
N GLN A 472 -29.24 13.45 -31.40
CA GLN A 472 -28.75 12.10 -31.18
C GLN A 472 -29.30 11.53 -29.87
N VAL A 473 -29.09 10.24 -29.65
CA VAL A 473 -29.31 9.59 -28.36
C VAL A 473 -28.00 9.16 -27.68
N ASN A 474 -28.06 9.00 -26.37
CA ASN A 474 -27.03 8.34 -25.58
C ASN A 474 -27.63 7.06 -24.96
N TYR A 475 -26.82 6.01 -24.82
CA TYR A 475 -27.20 4.79 -24.12
C TYR A 475 -26.21 4.45 -23.00
N LYS A 476 -26.65 3.64 -22.03
CA LYS A 476 -25.96 3.36 -20.77
C LYS A 476 -25.61 1.88 -20.65
N ILE A 477 -24.38 1.63 -20.19
CA ILE A 477 -23.89 0.34 -19.71
C ILE A 477 -23.43 0.53 -18.25
N LEU A 478 -24.01 -0.20 -17.31
CA LEU A 478 -23.76 -0.03 -15.88
C LEU A 478 -23.10 -1.28 -15.30
N SER A 479 -22.08 -1.13 -14.46
CA SER A 479 -21.55 -2.27 -13.71
C SER A 479 -22.57 -2.79 -12.70
N LYS A 480 -22.58 -4.09 -12.45
CA LYS A 480 -23.54 -4.74 -11.54
C LYS A 480 -23.30 -4.42 -10.07
N ASP A 481 -22.11 -3.94 -9.72
CA ASP A 481 -21.82 -3.35 -8.41
C ASP A 481 -22.36 -1.91 -8.28
N PHE A 482 -23.01 -1.39 -9.33
CA PHE A 482 -23.65 -0.08 -9.41
C PHE A 482 -22.67 1.11 -9.45
N HIS A 483 -21.35 0.89 -9.37
CA HIS A 483 -20.36 1.96 -9.24
C HIS A 483 -19.94 2.61 -10.57
N THR A 484 -19.64 1.80 -11.58
CA THR A 484 -19.09 2.24 -12.87
C THR A 484 -20.18 2.34 -13.92
N GLU A 485 -20.31 3.52 -14.52
CA GLU A 485 -21.23 3.78 -15.62
C GLU A 485 -20.45 4.20 -16.86
N PHE A 486 -20.75 3.57 -18.01
CA PHE A 486 -20.33 4.06 -19.31
C PHE A 486 -21.54 4.60 -20.06
N ILE A 487 -21.45 5.85 -20.50
CA ILE A 487 -22.43 6.46 -21.39
C ILE A 487 -21.78 6.60 -22.76
N ILE A 488 -22.47 6.12 -23.79
CA ILE A 488 -22.02 6.16 -25.18
C ILE A 488 -23.04 6.96 -26.00
N SER A 489 -22.55 7.87 -26.84
CA SER A 489 -23.37 8.58 -27.82
C SER A 489 -23.63 7.75 -29.06
N GLU A 490 -24.66 8.10 -29.84
CA GLU A 490 -25.01 7.46 -31.12
C GLU A 490 -23.87 7.42 -32.17
N ASP A 491 -22.82 8.25 -32.02
CA ASP A 491 -21.61 8.16 -32.86
C ASP A 491 -20.47 7.33 -32.24
N GLY A 492 -20.76 6.60 -31.17
CA GLY A 492 -19.83 5.67 -30.54
C GLY A 492 -18.71 6.35 -29.75
N SER A 493 -18.91 7.57 -29.23
CA SER A 493 -17.99 8.25 -28.32
C SER A 493 -18.39 8.06 -26.86
N PHE A 494 -17.43 7.98 -25.94
CA PHE A 494 -17.70 8.13 -24.51
C PHE A 494 -18.25 9.53 -24.20
N VAL A 495 -19.19 9.58 -23.27
CA VAL A 495 -19.89 10.80 -22.85
C VAL A 495 -19.59 11.02 -21.36
N ASN A 496 -18.60 11.85 -21.06
CA ASN A 496 -18.13 12.16 -19.70
C ASN A 496 -18.11 13.66 -19.43
N GLU A 497 -18.30 14.09 -18.17
CA GLU A 497 -18.31 15.51 -17.78
C GLU A 497 -16.99 16.24 -17.99
N ILE A 498 -15.89 15.48 -17.92
CA ILE A 498 -14.54 15.88 -18.29
C ILE A 498 -13.93 14.78 -19.16
N ASP A 499 -13.07 15.15 -20.10
CA ASP A 499 -12.40 14.20 -20.99
C ASP A 499 -10.94 14.64 -21.18
N PRO A 500 -9.96 13.74 -21.00
CA PRO A 500 -8.54 14.07 -21.21
C PRO A 500 -8.18 14.30 -22.68
N GLU A 501 -9.08 14.04 -23.64
CA GLU A 501 -8.85 14.23 -25.07
C GLU A 501 -9.65 15.40 -25.66
N LYS A 502 -10.65 15.93 -24.95
CA LYS A 502 -11.57 16.96 -25.45
C LYS A 502 -11.82 18.04 -24.40
N ASP A 503 -11.70 19.30 -24.78
CA ASP A 503 -12.13 20.40 -23.90
C ASP A 503 -13.66 20.43 -23.77
N ALA A 504 -14.18 21.00 -22.69
CA ALA A 504 -15.61 21.14 -22.45
C ALA A 504 -16.38 21.76 -23.63
N SER A 505 -15.77 22.69 -24.39
CA SER A 505 -16.37 23.29 -25.58
C SER A 505 -16.56 22.32 -26.75
N GLU A 506 -15.75 21.27 -26.81
CA GLU A 506 -15.80 20.22 -27.84
C GLU A 506 -16.62 19.01 -27.35
N ASN A 507 -16.87 18.93 -26.04
CA ASN A 507 -17.53 17.82 -25.36
C ASN A 507 -18.86 18.24 -24.68
N GLN A 508 -19.63 19.16 -25.29
CA GLN A 508 -20.85 19.67 -24.64
C GLN A 508 -21.86 18.55 -24.32
N ASN A 509 -21.94 17.49 -25.13
CA ASN A 509 -22.77 16.31 -24.80
C ASN A 509 -22.27 15.64 -23.51
N GLY A 510 -20.96 15.42 -23.36
CA GLY A 510 -20.37 14.90 -22.13
C GLY A 510 -20.61 15.79 -20.92
N VAL A 511 -20.41 17.11 -21.05
CA VAL A 511 -20.64 18.05 -19.94
C VAL A 511 -22.09 18.00 -19.40
N VAL A 512 -23.07 17.87 -20.30
CA VAL A 512 -24.51 17.91 -19.96
C VAL A 512 -25.07 16.53 -19.58
N ASN A 513 -24.61 15.48 -20.25
CA ASN A 513 -25.16 14.12 -20.19
C ASN A 513 -24.18 13.07 -19.65
N GLY A 514 -23.04 13.49 -19.12
CA GLY A 514 -21.91 12.63 -18.79
C GLY A 514 -22.21 11.50 -17.80
N ALA A 515 -21.33 10.50 -17.85
CA ALA A 515 -21.25 9.40 -16.93
C ALA A 515 -20.62 9.83 -15.60
N SER A 516 -21.18 9.38 -14.49
CA SER A 516 -20.64 9.71 -13.18
C SER A 516 -20.56 8.48 -12.29
N PHE A 517 -19.39 8.24 -11.70
CA PHE A 517 -19.18 7.15 -10.76
C PHE A 517 -20.15 7.28 -9.56
N ASN A 518 -20.79 6.17 -9.19
CA ASN A 518 -21.72 6.13 -8.05
C ASN A 518 -20.99 5.67 -6.79
N TYR A 519 -21.22 6.39 -5.69
CA TYR A 519 -20.68 6.02 -4.39
C TYR A 519 -21.61 5.10 -3.59
N ALA A 520 -22.89 5.03 -3.94
CA ALA A 520 -23.82 4.11 -3.32
C ALA A 520 -23.61 2.66 -3.78
N ASP A 521 -23.92 1.71 -2.90
CA ASP A 521 -23.99 0.29 -3.24
C ASP A 521 -25.29 -0.01 -3.99
N ASP A 522 -25.28 -1.06 -4.81
CA ASP A 522 -26.47 -1.55 -5.50
C ASP A 522 -27.64 -1.78 -4.53
N GLY A 523 -28.82 -1.29 -4.91
CA GLY A 523 -30.05 -1.38 -4.12
C GLY A 523 -30.18 -0.39 -2.96
N ASP A 524 -29.13 0.35 -2.56
CA ASP A 524 -29.24 1.39 -1.52
C ASP A 524 -29.72 2.73 -2.12
N LYS A 525 -31.04 2.82 -2.31
CA LYS A 525 -31.70 4.03 -2.83
C LYS A 525 -31.45 5.27 -1.97
N LYS A 526 -31.28 5.12 -0.66
CA LYS A 526 -31.06 6.27 0.23
C LYS A 526 -29.64 6.81 0.07
N ALA A 527 -28.65 5.91 0.02
CA ALA A 527 -27.28 6.29 -0.29
C ALA A 527 -27.19 6.91 -1.69
N HIS A 528 -27.86 6.33 -2.69
CA HIS A 528 -27.84 6.86 -4.06
C HIS A 528 -28.41 8.29 -4.11
N GLU A 529 -29.56 8.54 -3.48
CA GLU A 529 -30.12 9.89 -3.39
C GLU A 529 -29.19 10.85 -2.63
N ARG A 530 -28.61 10.42 -1.49
CA ARG A 530 -27.77 11.24 -0.61
C ARG A 530 -26.41 11.59 -1.22
N LEU A 531 -25.77 10.61 -1.84
CA LEU A 531 -24.38 10.68 -2.29
C LEU A 531 -24.28 11.03 -3.77
N ASP A 532 -25.18 10.52 -4.60
CA ASP A 532 -25.05 10.61 -6.06
C ASP A 532 -26.01 11.62 -6.68
N GLU A 533 -27.31 11.57 -6.35
CA GLU A 533 -28.30 12.46 -6.99
C GLU A 533 -28.30 13.89 -6.42
N ASN A 534 -28.12 14.04 -5.11
CA ASN A 534 -28.21 15.36 -4.45
C ASN A 534 -26.89 16.14 -4.43
N ALA A 535 -25.74 15.47 -4.42
CA ALA A 535 -24.43 16.13 -4.34
C ALA A 535 -24.17 17.10 -5.51
N PRO A 536 -24.49 16.75 -6.78
CA PRO A 536 -24.38 17.66 -7.92
C PRO A 536 -25.12 18.99 -7.73
N LYS A 537 -26.26 19.00 -7.02
CA LYS A 537 -27.07 20.22 -6.82
C LYS A 537 -26.35 21.31 -6.03
N PHE A 538 -25.33 20.95 -5.26
CA PHE A 538 -24.60 21.86 -4.38
C PHE A 538 -23.13 22.03 -4.79
N TYR A 539 -22.58 21.04 -5.50
CA TYR A 539 -21.13 20.89 -5.65
C TYR A 539 -20.69 20.57 -7.08
N ASP A 540 -21.58 20.76 -8.06
CA ASP A 540 -21.19 20.76 -9.48
C ASP A 540 -20.23 21.92 -9.79
N PRO A 541 -19.33 21.72 -10.77
CA PRO A 541 -18.40 22.77 -11.15
C PRO A 541 -19.06 23.86 -11.98
N GLU A 542 -18.62 25.11 -11.78
CA GLU A 542 -19.22 26.31 -12.40
C GLU A 542 -19.25 26.23 -13.94
N TYR A 543 -18.23 25.64 -14.58
CA TYR A 543 -18.21 25.50 -16.05
C TYR A 543 -19.36 24.61 -16.54
N ARG A 544 -19.71 23.56 -15.77
CA ARG A 544 -20.80 22.65 -16.09
C ARG A 544 -22.15 23.33 -15.90
N ASP A 545 -22.33 24.05 -14.81
CA ASP A 545 -23.57 24.82 -14.56
C ASP A 545 -23.82 25.84 -15.67
N THR A 546 -22.79 26.58 -16.08
CA THR A 546 -22.86 27.55 -17.18
C THR A 546 -23.27 26.88 -18.50
N MET A 547 -22.67 25.74 -18.84
CA MET A 547 -23.00 25.00 -20.06
C MET A 547 -24.40 24.37 -20.02
N ARG A 548 -24.86 23.94 -18.84
CA ARG A 548 -26.21 23.41 -18.64
C ARG A 548 -27.29 24.47 -18.77
N GLU A 549 -27.00 25.71 -18.36
CA GLU A 549 -27.92 26.84 -18.48
C GLU A 549 -28.12 27.30 -19.93
N ASN A 550 -27.13 27.06 -20.81
CA ASN A 550 -27.22 27.19 -22.27
C ASN A 550 -27.86 28.53 -22.72
N ASP A 551 -27.24 29.65 -22.33
CA ASP A 551 -27.71 31.02 -22.62
C ASP A 551 -29.18 31.28 -22.23
N GLY A 552 -29.62 30.67 -21.13
CA GLY A 552 -30.98 30.78 -20.59
C GLY A 552 -32.00 29.82 -21.23
N ASP A 553 -31.55 28.84 -22.01
CA ASP A 553 -32.34 27.73 -22.56
C ASP A 553 -31.85 26.39 -21.99
N THR A 554 -32.06 26.21 -20.69
CA THR A 554 -31.52 25.11 -19.88
C THR A 554 -31.80 23.73 -20.47
N PHE A 555 -30.79 22.86 -20.45
CA PHE A 555 -30.97 21.45 -20.81
C PHE A 555 -31.68 20.68 -19.70
N LEU A 556 -32.80 20.03 -20.04
CA LEU A 556 -33.64 19.30 -19.10
C LEU A 556 -33.70 17.83 -19.50
N SER A 557 -33.75 16.94 -18.51
CA SER A 557 -34.01 15.52 -18.78
C SER A 557 -35.47 15.34 -19.23
N PRO A 558 -35.72 14.49 -20.25
CA PRO A 558 -37.08 14.19 -20.67
C PRO A 558 -37.86 13.51 -19.55
N ASP A 559 -39.12 13.87 -19.36
CA ASP A 559 -40.02 13.04 -18.57
C ASP A 559 -40.30 11.71 -19.31
N LYS A 560 -40.82 10.73 -18.56
CA LYS A 560 -41.00 9.37 -19.07
C LYS A 560 -42.02 9.28 -20.20
N GLU A 561 -43.02 10.15 -20.26
CA GLU A 561 -44.06 10.11 -21.30
C GLU A 561 -43.49 10.65 -22.61
N ARG A 562 -42.87 11.84 -22.57
CA ARG A 562 -42.25 12.48 -23.73
C ARG A 562 -41.10 11.67 -24.32
N TYR A 563 -40.30 11.03 -23.46
CA TYR A 563 -39.22 10.14 -23.87
C TYR A 563 -39.69 8.93 -24.70
N LYS A 564 -40.95 8.51 -24.51
CA LYS A 564 -41.57 7.36 -25.18
C LYS A 564 -42.55 7.77 -26.28
N ASP A 565 -42.69 9.06 -26.57
CA ASP A 565 -43.61 9.58 -27.56
C ASP A 565 -42.85 9.90 -28.86
N SER A 566 -43.12 9.11 -29.92
CA SER A 566 -42.51 9.31 -31.24
C SER A 566 -42.97 10.59 -31.93
N GLU A 567 -44.10 11.15 -31.50
CA GLU A 567 -44.69 12.38 -32.04
C GLU A 567 -44.27 13.63 -31.23
N ASP A 568 -43.48 13.47 -30.16
CA ASP A 568 -42.98 14.61 -29.39
C ASP A 568 -42.08 15.48 -30.26
N LYS A 569 -42.35 16.78 -30.30
CA LYS A 569 -41.62 17.71 -31.19
C LYS A 569 -40.14 17.87 -30.86
N ILE A 570 -39.75 17.55 -29.63
CA ILE A 570 -38.38 17.66 -29.13
C ILE A 570 -37.73 16.28 -29.10
N TYR A 571 -38.41 15.28 -28.54
CA TYR A 571 -37.86 13.96 -28.26
C TYR A 571 -38.24 12.87 -29.29
N GLY A 572 -39.11 13.17 -30.25
CA GLY A 572 -39.42 12.29 -31.38
C GLY A 572 -38.40 12.46 -32.52
N PHE A 573 -38.05 11.37 -33.18
CA PHE A 573 -37.19 11.32 -34.37
C PHE A 573 -38.08 11.14 -35.61
N ASP A 574 -38.27 12.23 -36.35
CA ASP A 574 -39.01 12.31 -37.62
C ASP A 574 -40.46 11.76 -37.59
N GLY A 575 -41.05 11.61 -36.40
CA GLY A 575 -42.43 11.10 -36.20
C GLY A 575 -42.54 9.57 -36.21
N ASP A 576 -41.47 8.86 -36.58
CA ASP A 576 -41.47 7.41 -36.76
C ASP A 576 -40.87 6.64 -35.56
N GLU A 577 -40.09 7.32 -34.71
CA GLU A 577 -39.34 6.71 -33.62
C GLU A 577 -39.24 7.64 -32.41
N SER A 578 -39.45 7.12 -31.19
CA SER A 578 -39.20 7.86 -29.94
C SER A 578 -37.72 7.81 -29.51
N THR A 579 -37.26 8.77 -28.69
CA THR A 579 -35.91 8.70 -28.09
C THR A 579 -35.67 7.35 -27.39
N TYR A 580 -36.67 6.80 -26.69
CA TYR A 580 -36.59 5.48 -26.05
C TYR A 580 -36.34 4.34 -27.05
N GLU A 581 -37.06 4.33 -28.17
CA GLU A 581 -36.91 3.28 -29.19
C GLU A 581 -35.54 3.36 -29.86
N ARG A 582 -35.07 4.59 -30.15
CA ARG A 582 -33.75 4.81 -30.74
C ARG A 582 -32.62 4.43 -29.80
N GLU A 583 -32.69 4.82 -28.52
CA GLU A 583 -31.72 4.39 -27.49
C GLU A 583 -31.69 2.85 -27.41
N LYS A 584 -32.86 2.21 -27.41
CA LYS A 584 -32.94 0.75 -27.35
C LYS A 584 -32.31 0.11 -28.58
N ALA A 585 -32.53 0.66 -29.77
CA ALA A 585 -31.92 0.16 -31.01
C ALA A 585 -30.38 0.23 -30.94
N GLN A 586 -29.82 1.37 -30.53
CA GLN A 586 -28.36 1.54 -30.37
C GLN A 586 -27.77 0.56 -29.36
N LYS A 587 -28.48 0.34 -28.26
CA LYS A 587 -28.09 -0.62 -27.23
C LYS A 587 -28.19 -2.07 -27.70
N ASP A 588 -29.21 -2.43 -28.47
CA ASP A 588 -29.36 -3.76 -29.04
C ASP A 588 -28.23 -4.02 -30.07
N GLU A 589 -27.84 -3.02 -30.87
CA GLU A 589 -26.64 -3.08 -31.74
C GLU A 589 -25.36 -3.31 -30.91
N PHE A 590 -25.18 -2.60 -29.80
CA PHE A 590 -24.05 -2.82 -28.90
C PHE A 590 -24.04 -4.23 -28.28
N LYS A 591 -25.21 -4.74 -27.87
CA LYS A 591 -25.36 -6.12 -27.35
C LYS A 591 -24.91 -7.16 -28.36
N GLU A 592 -25.22 -6.97 -29.64
CA GLU A 592 -24.71 -7.84 -30.72
C GLU A 592 -23.18 -7.82 -30.79
N MET A 593 -22.53 -6.66 -30.61
CA MET A 593 -21.06 -6.55 -30.59
C MET A 593 -20.41 -7.34 -29.45
N VAL A 594 -21.10 -7.50 -28.31
CA VAL A 594 -20.62 -8.26 -27.14
C VAL A 594 -21.22 -9.67 -27.04
N GLY A 595 -21.97 -10.10 -28.06
CA GLY A 595 -22.61 -11.42 -28.10
C GLY A 595 -23.61 -11.65 -26.95
N GLU A 596 -24.32 -10.60 -26.53
CA GLU A 596 -25.55 -10.71 -25.74
C GLU A 596 -26.74 -10.76 -26.71
N SER A 597 -27.68 -11.70 -26.50
CA SER A 597 -28.82 -11.95 -27.39
C SER A 597 -30.15 -11.65 -26.72
#